data_AF-A0AAD5LDK6-F1
#
_entry.id   AF-A0AAD5LDK6-F1
#
_cell.length_a   1.000
_cell.length_b   1.000
_cell.length_c   1.000
_cell.angle_alpha   90.00
_cell.angle_beta   90.00
_cell.angle_gamma   90.00
#
_symmetry.space_group_name_H-M   'P 1'
#
loop_
_entity.id
_entity.type
_entity.pdbx_description
1 polymer ?
#
loop_
_entity_poly.entity_id
_entity_poly.type
_entity_poly.pdbx_seq_one_letter_code
_entity_poly.pdbx_strand_id
1 'polypeptide(L)'
;MTKTERVVSAMGSLGVLMQAETVCREAFCAVYGISPRSLMRYKKKLGDGSLAPANHGNIGNSHRQSVDIAWLVKWFHDFADVVGDRIAVRKRTKERRDGQLVRYTTETVYTMLPASFTWARLHEELKLAVEVSGVRRFEPAEATSRKLLRKHCTDIRISSPRSNVCDICVIYHSNAVVDFGADRAEEQAKHAQNSRAMRYCTLLAYAADAAAANEDHIVLTIDYSQNLTLPNLANTPSQFYFMSLISVSLFGIYDAYSQRHTHFLYSERKGGKGSKAISMVNGYLRNTYDGEGKHLAVYADNCGGQNKNNFVIKYFLLLAHIGYFEKYQIFEMSHEYPGRLECRESPLAPPVVFYLSRSYDGKEVDEVRASELLDQITPLPLRAMNPEKVYDLHKHVVPYLPVEYRTHPLYAKPSEEQSEAAMTTGPQALLRTYSDVGC
;
A
#
# COMPACT_ATOMS: atom_id res chain seq x y z
N MET A 1 -27.22 -24.95 -15.87
CA MET A 1 -28.60 -24.54 -15.55
C MET A 1 -28.70 -24.00 -14.13
N THR A 2 -29.12 -22.74 -14.00
CA THR A 2 -29.47 -22.13 -12.71
C THR A 2 -30.67 -22.84 -12.06
N LYS A 3 -30.86 -22.69 -10.75
CA LYS A 3 -31.99 -23.32 -10.03
C LYS A 3 -33.34 -22.91 -10.63
N THR A 4 -33.46 -21.66 -11.08
CA THR A 4 -34.65 -21.12 -11.74
C THR A 4 -34.90 -21.76 -13.10
N GLU A 5 -33.85 -21.92 -13.92
CA GLU A 5 -33.96 -22.61 -15.22
C GLU A 5 -34.43 -24.07 -15.08
N ARG A 6 -33.96 -24.78 -14.04
CA ARG A 6 -34.42 -26.16 -13.77
C ARG A 6 -35.90 -26.22 -13.40
N VAL A 7 -36.40 -25.24 -12.64
CA VAL A 7 -37.82 -25.18 -12.25
C VAL A 7 -38.70 -24.89 -13.46
N VAL A 8 -38.33 -23.91 -14.28
CA VAL A 8 -39.09 -23.54 -15.48
C VAL A 8 -39.10 -24.68 -16.49
N SER A 9 -37.94 -25.31 -16.72
CA SER A 9 -37.83 -26.48 -17.61
C SER A 9 -38.66 -27.66 -17.10
N ALA A 10 -38.58 -28.01 -15.81
CA ALA A 10 -39.37 -29.10 -15.23
C ALA A 10 -40.89 -28.81 -15.26
N MET A 11 -41.32 -27.58 -15.02
CA MET A 11 -42.74 -27.20 -15.08
C MET A 11 -43.27 -27.19 -16.53
N GLY A 12 -42.47 -26.71 -17.48
CA GLY A 12 -42.81 -26.74 -18.92
C GLY A 12 -42.94 -28.17 -19.44
N SER A 13 -41.95 -29.02 -19.18
CA SER A 13 -42.00 -30.44 -19.57
C SER A 13 -43.14 -31.19 -18.90
N LEU A 14 -43.43 -30.91 -17.62
CA LEU A 14 -44.56 -31.52 -16.91
C LEU A 14 -45.90 -31.09 -17.52
N GLY A 15 -46.05 -29.83 -17.92
CA GLY A 15 -47.26 -29.31 -18.57
C GLY A 15 -47.53 -29.97 -19.93
N VAL A 16 -46.50 -30.13 -20.76
CA VAL A 16 -46.59 -30.81 -22.06
C VAL A 16 -46.88 -32.31 -21.87
N LEU A 17 -46.17 -32.97 -20.96
CA LEU A 17 -46.34 -34.41 -20.73
C LEU A 17 -47.68 -34.77 -20.10
N MET A 18 -48.24 -33.90 -19.25
CA MET A 18 -49.60 -34.09 -18.70
C MET A 18 -50.70 -34.03 -19.77
N GLN A 19 -50.43 -33.48 -20.95
CA GLN A 19 -51.37 -33.46 -22.08
C GLN A 19 -51.20 -34.64 -23.02
N ALA A 20 -50.05 -35.33 -23.00
CA ALA A 20 -49.67 -36.27 -24.04
C ALA A 20 -49.63 -37.74 -23.60
N GLU A 21 -49.29 -38.09 -22.34
CA GLU A 21 -49.25 -39.50 -21.87
C GLU A 21 -48.94 -39.64 -20.37
N THR A 22 -49.07 -40.86 -19.80
CA THR A 22 -48.68 -41.14 -18.41
C THR A 22 -47.17 -41.27 -18.22
N VAL A 23 -46.57 -40.48 -17.32
CA VAL A 23 -45.13 -40.50 -17.04
C VAL A 23 -44.81 -41.13 -15.68
N CYS A 24 -43.77 -41.97 -15.61
CA CYS A 24 -43.27 -42.52 -14.36
C CYS A 24 -42.72 -41.41 -13.43
N ARG A 25 -43.27 -41.34 -12.21
CA ARG A 25 -42.95 -40.32 -11.20
C ARG A 25 -41.47 -40.29 -10.82
N GLU A 26 -40.88 -41.46 -10.64
CA GLU A 26 -39.50 -41.62 -10.17
C GLU A 26 -38.50 -41.22 -11.26
N ALA A 27 -38.73 -41.68 -12.49
CA ALA A 27 -37.92 -41.31 -13.65
C ALA A 27 -37.94 -39.79 -13.89
N PHE A 28 -39.11 -39.16 -13.81
CA PHE A 28 -39.24 -37.70 -13.96
C PHE A 28 -38.47 -36.94 -12.86
N CYS A 29 -38.58 -37.39 -11.61
CA CYS A 29 -37.84 -36.78 -10.50
C CYS A 29 -36.32 -36.90 -10.69
N ALA A 30 -35.85 -38.04 -11.18
CA ALA A 30 -34.43 -38.30 -11.44
C ALA A 30 -33.88 -37.41 -12.57
N VAL A 31 -34.57 -37.34 -13.72
CA VAL A 31 -34.13 -36.56 -14.88
C VAL A 31 -34.00 -35.06 -14.56
N TYR A 32 -34.93 -34.50 -13.80
CA TYR A 32 -34.93 -33.07 -13.47
C TYR A 32 -34.27 -32.74 -12.12
N GLY A 33 -33.78 -33.75 -11.38
CA GLY A 33 -33.17 -33.57 -10.06
C GLY A 33 -34.10 -32.89 -9.04
N ILE A 34 -35.39 -33.24 -9.06
CA ILE A 34 -36.41 -32.67 -8.17
C ILE A 34 -36.98 -33.72 -7.22
N SER A 35 -37.36 -33.30 -6.01
CA SER A 35 -37.96 -34.22 -5.05
C SER A 35 -39.41 -34.57 -5.41
N PRO A 36 -39.93 -35.75 -5.00
CA PRO A 36 -41.33 -36.12 -5.20
C PRO A 36 -42.34 -35.15 -4.57
N ARG A 37 -41.93 -34.37 -3.55
CA ARG A 37 -42.73 -33.29 -2.94
C ARG A 37 -42.78 -32.05 -3.83
N SER A 38 -41.66 -31.69 -4.45
CA SER A 38 -41.58 -30.57 -5.41
C SER A 38 -42.45 -30.85 -6.65
N LEU A 39 -42.43 -32.10 -7.15
CA LEU A 39 -43.28 -32.53 -8.25
C LEU A 39 -44.78 -32.35 -7.95
N MET A 40 -45.24 -32.73 -6.76
CA MET A 40 -46.64 -32.53 -6.34
C MET A 40 -47.02 -31.04 -6.28
N ARG A 41 -46.10 -30.17 -5.83
CA ARG A 41 -46.32 -28.72 -5.85
C ARG A 41 -46.43 -28.17 -7.27
N TYR A 42 -45.63 -28.67 -8.21
CA TYR A 42 -45.71 -28.26 -9.62
C TYR A 42 -46.99 -28.74 -10.28
N LYS A 43 -47.41 -29.99 -10.03
CA LYS A 43 -48.69 -30.52 -10.51
C LYS A 43 -49.89 -29.69 -10.03
N LYS A 44 -49.90 -29.30 -8.75
CA LYS A 44 -50.94 -28.41 -8.20
C LYS A 44 -50.96 -27.05 -8.90
N LYS A 45 -49.78 -26.43 -9.08
CA LYS A 45 -49.65 -25.13 -9.76
C LYS A 45 -50.08 -25.13 -11.23
N LEU A 46 -49.81 -26.24 -11.95
CA LEU A 46 -50.28 -26.42 -13.32
C LEU A 46 -51.82 -26.50 -13.36
N GLY A 47 -52.44 -27.14 -12.37
CA GLY A 47 -53.90 -27.14 -12.21
C GLY A 47 -54.49 -25.75 -11.96
N ASP A 48 -53.74 -24.88 -11.28
CA ASP A 48 -54.12 -23.48 -11.03
C ASP A 48 -53.76 -22.51 -12.20
N GLY A 49 -53.25 -23.03 -13.32
CA GLY A 49 -52.93 -22.25 -14.53
C GLY A 49 -51.65 -21.40 -14.46
N SER A 50 -50.82 -21.55 -13.42
CA SER A 50 -49.62 -20.73 -13.20
C SER A 50 -48.33 -21.47 -13.56
N LEU A 51 -47.66 -21.04 -14.64
CA LEU A 51 -46.34 -21.54 -15.05
C LEU A 51 -45.16 -20.81 -14.37
N ALA A 52 -45.43 -19.72 -13.64
CA ALA A 52 -44.38 -18.94 -12.98
C ALA A 52 -43.97 -19.52 -11.60
N PRO A 53 -42.67 -19.44 -11.22
CA PRO A 53 -42.26 -19.66 -9.83
C PRO A 53 -42.99 -18.65 -8.93
N ALA A 54 -43.43 -19.09 -7.75
CA ALA A 54 -44.03 -18.15 -6.79
C ALA A 54 -42.93 -17.24 -6.27
N ASN A 55 -43.19 -15.94 -6.18
CA ASN A 55 -42.32 -15.00 -5.49
C ASN A 55 -42.15 -15.49 -4.05
N HIS A 56 -40.94 -15.92 -3.67
CA HIS A 56 -40.66 -16.06 -2.24
C HIS A 56 -40.58 -14.65 -1.68
N GLY A 57 -41.52 -14.32 -0.81
CA GLY A 57 -41.55 -13.08 -0.08
C GLY A 57 -42.07 -13.44 1.29
N ASN A 58 -41.25 -13.26 2.31
CA ASN A 58 -41.63 -13.44 3.70
C ASN A 58 -42.54 -12.27 4.11
N ILE A 59 -43.72 -12.15 3.48
CA ILE A 59 -44.62 -10.98 3.55
C ILE A 59 -45.49 -11.00 4.82
N GLY A 60 -45.43 -12.05 5.63
CA GLY A 60 -46.41 -12.27 6.71
C GLY A 60 -45.86 -12.60 8.11
N ASN A 61 -44.65 -12.16 8.49
CA ASN A 61 -44.19 -12.35 9.87
C ASN A 61 -44.42 -11.07 10.71
N SER A 62 -45.56 -11.02 11.39
CA SER A 62 -46.03 -9.93 12.26
C SER A 62 -45.37 -9.91 13.66
N HIS A 63 -44.38 -10.77 13.92
CA HIS A 63 -43.55 -10.75 15.14
C HIS A 63 -42.16 -10.14 14.92
N ARG A 64 -42.05 -9.12 14.08
CA ARG A 64 -40.80 -8.37 13.96
C ARG A 64 -40.73 -7.36 15.09
N GLN A 65 -40.07 -7.72 16.20
CA GLN A 65 -39.64 -6.73 17.18
C GLN A 65 -38.85 -5.65 16.42
N SER A 66 -39.33 -4.41 16.47
CA SER A 66 -38.77 -3.31 15.72
C SER A 66 -37.37 -3.00 16.26
N VAL A 67 -36.36 -3.06 15.40
CA VAL A 67 -35.02 -2.59 15.73
C VAL A 67 -35.10 -1.09 16.03
N ASP A 68 -34.63 -0.67 17.20
CA ASP A 68 -34.47 0.75 17.53
C ASP A 68 -33.30 1.33 16.73
N ILE A 69 -33.63 1.91 15.57
CA ILE A 69 -32.64 2.48 14.65
C ILE A 69 -31.98 3.72 15.26
N ALA A 70 -32.74 4.54 16.01
CA ALA A 70 -32.21 5.77 16.59
C ALA A 70 -31.13 5.47 17.62
N TRP A 71 -31.38 4.49 18.49
CA TRP A 71 -30.37 4.01 19.43
C TRP A 71 -29.16 3.40 18.72
N LEU A 72 -29.38 2.54 17.71
CA LEU A 72 -28.29 1.88 16.99
C LEU A 72 -27.36 2.88 16.28
N VAL A 73 -27.95 3.93 15.68
CA VAL A 73 -27.20 5.03 15.05
C VAL A 73 -26.44 5.82 16.12
N LYS A 74 -27.10 6.19 17.22
CA LYS A 74 -26.46 6.92 18.32
C LYS A 74 -25.28 6.15 18.89
N TRP A 75 -25.45 4.87 19.19
CA TRP A 75 -24.38 4.00 19.65
C TRP A 75 -23.21 3.98 18.68
N PHE A 76 -23.46 3.88 17.37
CA PHE A 76 -22.38 3.79 16.40
C PHE A 76 -21.60 5.10 16.24
N HIS A 77 -22.27 6.25 16.36
CA HIS A 77 -21.60 7.55 16.43
C HIS A 77 -20.80 7.71 17.73
N ASP A 78 -21.40 7.41 18.88
CA ASP A 78 -20.72 7.47 20.18
C ASP A 78 -19.47 6.55 20.18
N PHE A 79 -19.59 5.36 19.62
CA PHE A 79 -18.47 4.42 19.42
C PHE A 79 -17.41 5.01 18.49
N ALA A 80 -17.82 5.52 17.32
CA ALA A 80 -16.88 6.05 16.33
C ALA A 80 -16.17 7.34 16.77
N ASP A 81 -16.79 8.17 17.61
CA ASP A 81 -16.12 9.35 18.19
C ASP A 81 -15.03 8.95 19.20
N VAL A 82 -15.13 7.78 19.84
CA VAL A 82 -14.11 7.27 20.76
C VAL A 82 -12.95 6.61 20.03
N VAL A 83 -13.22 5.78 19.02
CA VAL A 83 -12.18 4.94 18.38
C VAL A 83 -11.78 5.37 16.96
N GLY A 84 -12.49 6.32 16.35
CA GLY A 84 -12.30 6.73 14.97
C GLY A 84 -11.45 7.99 14.79
N ASP A 85 -10.72 8.05 13.68
CA ASP A 85 -9.96 9.23 13.29
C ASP A 85 -10.81 10.13 12.35
N ARG A 86 -10.93 11.42 12.66
CA ARG A 86 -11.61 12.39 11.76
C ARG A 86 -10.69 12.81 10.62
N ILE A 87 -11.09 12.52 9.38
CA ILE A 87 -10.29 12.77 8.18
C ILE A 87 -11.10 13.59 7.16
N ALA A 88 -10.55 14.74 6.76
CA ALA A 88 -11.08 15.51 5.63
C ALA A 88 -10.66 14.86 4.31
N VAL A 89 -11.62 14.42 3.51
CA VAL A 89 -11.39 13.81 2.20
C VAL A 89 -11.82 14.77 1.10
N ARG A 90 -10.87 15.12 0.23
CA ARG A 90 -11.15 15.88 -1.00
C ARG A 90 -11.80 14.98 -2.04
N LYS A 91 -13.07 15.22 -2.34
CA LYS A 91 -13.80 14.55 -3.40
C LYS A 91 -13.82 15.44 -4.65
N ARG A 92 -13.20 14.95 -5.72
CA ARG A 92 -13.30 15.58 -7.05
C ARG A 92 -14.53 15.03 -7.75
N THR A 93 -15.52 15.89 -7.97
CA THR A 93 -16.76 15.53 -8.67
C THR A 93 -16.77 16.19 -10.04
N LYS A 94 -17.27 15.47 -11.04
CA LYS A 94 -17.42 15.95 -12.42
C LYS A 94 -18.91 15.98 -12.72
N GLU A 95 -19.43 17.14 -13.10
CA GLU A 95 -20.79 17.28 -13.66
C GLU A 95 -20.70 17.94 -15.03
N ARG A 96 -21.68 17.65 -15.86
CA ARG A 96 -21.91 18.39 -17.10
C ARG A 96 -22.94 19.48 -16.83
N ARG A 97 -22.53 20.73 -16.94
CA ARG A 97 -23.45 21.87 -17.10
C ARG A 97 -23.26 22.42 -18.50
N ASP A 98 -24.37 22.60 -19.22
CA ASP A 98 -24.42 23.22 -20.54
C ASP A 98 -23.41 22.65 -21.54
N GLY A 99 -23.27 21.31 -21.57
CA GLY A 99 -22.35 20.62 -22.49
C GLY A 99 -20.86 20.70 -22.12
N GLN A 100 -20.47 21.52 -21.14
CA GLN A 100 -19.10 21.59 -20.61
C GLN A 100 -18.94 20.76 -19.34
N LEU A 101 -17.79 20.10 -19.23
CA LEU A 101 -17.44 19.26 -18.08
C LEU A 101 -16.81 20.12 -16.98
N VAL A 102 -17.59 20.47 -15.96
CA VAL A 102 -17.12 21.29 -14.84
C VAL A 102 -16.65 20.35 -13.71
N ARG A 103 -15.47 20.65 -13.15
CA ARG A 103 -14.88 19.89 -12.05
C ARG A 103 -15.00 20.69 -10.76
N TYR A 104 -15.63 20.12 -9.74
CA TYR A 104 -15.68 20.71 -8.40
C TYR A 104 -14.83 19.87 -7.45
N THR A 105 -14.16 20.54 -6.52
CA THR A 105 -13.52 19.89 -5.38
C THR A 105 -14.35 20.20 -4.15
N THR A 106 -14.95 19.17 -3.55
CA THR A 106 -15.65 19.29 -2.27
C THR A 106 -14.83 18.60 -1.19
N GLU A 107 -14.68 19.25 -0.04
CA GLU A 107 -14.08 18.62 1.15
C GLU A 107 -15.21 18.03 1.99
N THR A 108 -15.14 16.72 2.28
CA THR A 108 -16.11 16.04 3.14
C THR A 108 -15.34 15.36 4.27
N VAL A 109 -15.74 15.62 5.51
CA VAL A 109 -15.14 15.02 6.70
C VAL A 109 -15.78 13.65 6.95
N TYR A 110 -14.94 12.64 7.16
CA TYR A 110 -15.37 11.28 7.52
C TYR A 110 -14.71 10.87 8.84
N THR A 111 -15.41 10.04 9.61
CA THR A 111 -14.83 9.35 10.78
C THR A 111 -14.39 7.95 10.35
N MET A 112 -13.07 7.72 10.36
CA MET A 112 -12.45 6.50 9.88
C MET A 112 -12.15 5.56 11.04
N LEU A 113 -12.86 4.43 11.10
CA LEU A 113 -12.60 3.35 12.05
C LEU A 113 -11.34 2.55 11.61
N PRO A 114 -10.55 2.03 12.57
CA PRO A 114 -9.49 1.08 12.28
C PRO A 114 -9.95 -0.15 11.49
N ALA A 115 -9.05 -0.73 10.68
CA ALA A 115 -9.36 -1.89 9.85
C ALA A 115 -9.67 -3.17 10.66
N SER A 116 -9.26 -3.22 11.93
CA SER A 116 -9.54 -4.29 12.88
C SER A 116 -11.02 -4.39 13.24
N PHE A 117 -11.76 -3.28 13.19
CA PHE A 117 -13.20 -3.23 13.40
C PHE A 117 -13.95 -3.69 12.15
N THR A 118 -13.78 -4.97 11.81
CA THR A 118 -14.61 -5.64 10.81
C THR A 118 -16.09 -5.57 11.22
N TRP A 119 -17.01 -5.77 10.26
CA TRP A 119 -18.44 -5.76 10.57
C TRP A 119 -18.84 -6.82 11.61
N ALA A 120 -18.16 -7.97 11.61
CA ALA A 120 -18.34 -9.00 12.62
C ALA A 120 -17.90 -8.48 14.01
N ARG A 121 -16.72 -7.86 14.10
CA ARG A 121 -16.21 -7.30 15.36
C ARG A 121 -17.09 -6.17 15.89
N LEU A 122 -17.53 -5.25 15.04
CA LEU A 122 -18.47 -4.19 15.43
C LEU A 122 -19.78 -4.77 15.98
N HIS A 123 -20.21 -5.91 15.48
CA HIS A 123 -21.39 -6.58 16.01
C HIS A 123 -21.15 -7.22 17.39
N GLU A 124 -19.94 -7.70 17.68
CA GLU A 124 -19.55 -8.12 19.04
C GLU A 124 -19.53 -6.95 20.01
N GLU A 125 -18.94 -5.82 19.61
CA GLU A 125 -18.93 -4.58 20.43
C GLU A 125 -20.35 -4.08 20.72
N LEU A 126 -21.25 -4.21 19.74
CA LEU A 126 -22.67 -3.90 19.92
C LEU A 126 -23.31 -4.79 20.98
N LYS A 127 -23.02 -6.09 20.97
CA LYS A 127 -23.54 -7.04 21.98
C LYS A 127 -23.03 -6.71 23.37
N LEU A 128 -21.72 -6.46 23.50
CA LEU A 128 -21.10 -6.05 24.75
C LEU A 128 -21.72 -4.75 25.28
N ALA A 129 -21.96 -3.76 24.41
CA ALA A 129 -22.60 -2.51 24.80
C ALA A 129 -24.05 -2.71 25.30
N VAL A 130 -24.80 -3.65 24.72
CA VAL A 130 -26.15 -3.99 25.21
C VAL A 130 -26.07 -4.69 26.57
N GLU A 131 -25.16 -5.67 26.70
CA GLU A 131 -24.94 -6.43 27.92
C GLU A 131 -24.53 -5.53 29.10
N VAL A 132 -23.56 -4.63 28.88
CA VAL A 132 -23.07 -3.67 29.90
C VAL A 132 -24.12 -2.61 30.25
N SER A 133 -24.95 -2.20 29.29
CA SER A 133 -25.99 -1.19 29.55
C SER A 133 -27.12 -1.68 30.46
N GLY A 134 -27.29 -3.00 30.63
CA GLY A 134 -28.35 -3.61 31.43
C GLY A 134 -29.78 -3.37 30.90
N VAL A 135 -29.94 -2.67 29.77
CA VAL A 135 -31.26 -2.38 29.17
C VAL A 135 -31.63 -3.52 28.23
N ARG A 136 -32.79 -4.13 28.46
CA ARG A 136 -33.34 -5.19 27.61
C ARG A 136 -33.71 -4.63 26.23
N ARG A 137 -32.78 -4.70 25.26
CA ARG A 137 -32.98 -4.25 23.87
C ARG A 137 -32.89 -5.41 22.89
N PHE A 138 -33.61 -5.31 21.78
CA PHE A 138 -33.54 -6.30 20.70
C PHE A 138 -32.29 -6.06 19.86
N GLU A 139 -31.36 -7.01 19.89
CA GLU A 139 -30.13 -6.98 19.10
C GLU A 139 -30.40 -7.44 17.66
N PRO A 140 -30.21 -6.58 16.65
CA PRO A 140 -30.31 -7.00 15.27
C PRO A 140 -29.15 -7.93 14.89
N ALA A 141 -29.43 -8.96 14.10
CA ALA A 141 -28.40 -9.82 13.53
C ALA A 141 -27.34 -9.02 12.74
N GLU A 142 -26.08 -9.49 12.71
CA GLU A 142 -24.93 -8.84 12.06
C GLU A 142 -25.23 -8.26 10.66
N ALA A 143 -25.86 -9.05 9.80
CA ALA A 143 -26.21 -8.60 8.45
C ALA A 143 -27.19 -7.42 8.45
N THR A 144 -28.10 -7.39 9.43
CA THR A 144 -29.09 -6.33 9.61
C THR A 144 -28.47 -5.08 10.22
N SER A 145 -27.64 -5.23 11.26
CA SER A 145 -26.90 -4.11 11.86
C SER A 145 -25.97 -3.45 10.82
N ARG A 146 -25.19 -4.25 10.09
CA ARG A 146 -24.36 -3.77 8.97
C ARG A 146 -25.16 -3.00 7.93
N LYS A 147 -26.33 -3.52 7.52
CA LYS A 147 -27.17 -2.87 6.52
C LYS A 147 -27.72 -1.53 7.00
N LEU A 148 -28.19 -1.47 8.26
CA LEU A 148 -28.76 -0.26 8.85
C LEU A 148 -27.68 0.80 9.08
N LEU A 149 -26.54 0.43 9.68
CA LEU A 149 -25.43 1.35 9.93
C LEU A 149 -24.86 1.93 8.63
N ARG A 150 -24.67 1.13 7.59
CA ARG A 150 -24.24 1.63 6.27
C ARG A 150 -25.22 2.60 5.63
N LYS A 151 -26.52 2.43 5.90
CA LYS A 151 -27.57 3.28 5.34
C LYS A 151 -27.68 4.61 6.09
N HIS A 152 -27.55 4.58 7.41
CA HIS A 152 -27.83 5.73 8.26
C HIS A 152 -26.59 6.50 8.72
N CYS A 153 -25.40 5.88 8.70
CA CYS A 153 -24.13 6.49 9.14
C CYS A 153 -23.14 6.55 7.95
N THR A 154 -23.43 7.41 6.97
CA THR A 154 -22.67 7.48 5.71
C THR A 154 -21.29 8.16 5.85
N ASP A 155 -21.12 8.88 6.95
CA ASP A 155 -19.94 9.63 7.38
C ASP A 155 -18.92 8.75 8.14
N ILE A 156 -19.32 7.58 8.62
CA ILE A 156 -18.44 6.62 9.30
C ILE A 156 -18.00 5.52 8.31
N ARG A 157 -16.69 5.25 8.23
CA ARG A 157 -16.13 4.21 7.35
C ARG A 157 -15.07 3.37 8.04
N ILE A 158 -15.03 2.08 7.74
CA ILE A 158 -13.94 1.20 8.18
C ILE A 158 -12.79 1.34 7.19
N SER A 159 -11.60 1.61 7.70
CA SER A 159 -10.37 1.71 6.91
C SER A 159 -10.04 0.36 6.26
N SER A 160 -9.47 0.40 5.06
CA SER A 160 -8.86 -0.80 4.49
C SER A 160 -7.63 -1.20 5.32
N PRO A 161 -7.30 -2.50 5.44
CA PRO A 161 -6.01 -2.93 5.97
C PRO A 161 -4.90 -2.20 5.21
N ARG A 162 -4.05 -1.45 5.92
CA ARG A 162 -2.93 -0.74 5.29
C ARG A 162 -1.74 -1.69 5.15
N SER A 163 -0.99 -1.56 4.06
CA SER A 163 0.22 -2.34 3.79
C SER A 163 1.44 -1.91 4.61
N ASN A 164 1.38 -0.75 5.26
CA ASN A 164 2.49 -0.18 6.04
C ASN A 164 2.03 0.02 7.50
N VAL A 165 2.04 -1.07 8.28
CA VAL A 165 1.83 -1.05 9.73
C VAL A 165 3.19 -1.38 10.36
N CYS A 166 3.61 -0.67 11.41
CA CYS A 166 4.90 -0.99 12.04
C CYS A 166 4.83 -2.35 12.76
N ASP A 167 5.95 -3.05 12.85
CA ASP A 167 6.01 -4.40 13.44
C ASP A 167 5.50 -4.43 14.88
N ILE A 168 5.76 -3.37 15.66
CA ILE A 168 5.24 -3.22 17.02
C ILE A 168 3.70 -3.11 17.02
N CYS A 169 3.11 -2.34 16.11
CA CYS A 169 1.66 -2.26 15.94
C CYS A 169 1.07 -3.59 15.47
N VAL A 170 1.78 -4.34 14.63
CA VAL A 170 1.37 -5.70 14.21
C VAL A 170 1.43 -6.67 15.38
N ILE A 171 2.48 -6.60 16.21
CA ILE A 171 2.63 -7.42 17.43
C ILE A 171 1.51 -7.09 18.43
N TYR A 172 1.25 -5.82 18.70
CA TYR A 172 0.12 -5.41 19.55
C TYR A 172 -1.21 -5.91 18.99
N HIS A 173 -1.43 -5.77 17.68
CA HIS A 173 -2.64 -6.27 17.03
C HIS A 173 -2.76 -7.79 17.12
N SER A 174 -1.65 -8.52 17.03
CA SER A 174 -1.63 -9.99 17.11
C SER A 174 -1.89 -10.48 18.54
N ASN A 175 -1.31 -9.77 19.52
CA ASN A 175 -1.51 -10.05 20.94
C ASN A 175 -2.92 -9.66 21.42
N ALA A 176 -3.57 -8.70 20.75
CA ALA A 176 -4.98 -8.33 20.98
C ALA A 176 -5.99 -9.43 20.73
N VAL A 177 -5.62 -10.39 19.88
CA VAL A 177 -6.47 -11.53 19.55
C VAL A 177 -6.50 -12.54 20.70
N VAL A 178 -5.49 -12.53 21.59
CA VAL A 178 -5.30 -13.57 22.61
C VAL A 178 -5.72 -13.09 24.01
N ASP A 179 -5.34 -11.87 24.40
CA ASP A 179 -5.81 -11.21 25.64
C ASP A 179 -5.40 -9.73 25.66
N PHE A 180 -6.35 -8.80 25.85
CA PHE A 180 -6.12 -7.35 25.84
C PHE A 180 -6.48 -6.72 27.19
N GLY A 181 -5.56 -6.85 28.14
CA GLY A 181 -5.59 -6.13 29.42
C GLY A 181 -5.32 -4.63 29.27
N ALA A 182 -5.76 -3.84 30.25
CA ALA A 182 -5.65 -2.38 30.28
C ALA A 182 -4.21 -1.86 30.11
N ASP A 183 -3.23 -2.53 30.73
CA ASP A 183 -1.81 -2.14 30.68
C ASP A 183 -1.25 -2.17 29.24
N ARG A 184 -1.65 -3.16 28.44
CA ARG A 184 -1.22 -3.29 27.03
C ARG A 184 -1.90 -2.28 26.13
N ALA A 185 -3.16 -1.93 26.42
CA ALA A 185 -3.85 -0.85 25.72
C ALA A 185 -3.18 0.51 25.99
N GLU A 186 -2.70 0.72 27.22
CA GLU A 186 -1.93 1.92 27.58
C GLU A 186 -0.56 1.95 26.88
N GLU A 187 0.16 0.84 26.81
CA GLU A 187 1.42 0.74 26.04
C GLU A 187 1.22 1.02 24.55
N GLN A 188 0.16 0.47 23.95
CA GLN A 188 -0.18 0.74 22.55
C GLN A 188 -0.54 2.22 22.34
N ALA A 189 -1.31 2.81 23.26
CA ALA A 189 -1.65 4.23 23.23
C ALA A 189 -0.39 5.11 23.36
N LYS A 190 0.53 4.77 24.26
CA LYS A 190 1.84 5.42 24.40
C LYS A 190 2.68 5.29 23.13
N HIS A 191 2.76 4.10 22.51
CA HIS A 191 3.47 3.90 21.25
C HIS A 191 2.90 4.78 20.12
N ALA A 192 1.57 4.83 20.00
CA ALA A 192 0.87 5.66 19.01
C ALA A 192 1.08 7.16 19.29
N GLN A 193 0.99 7.58 20.56
CA GLN A 193 1.20 8.96 20.98
C GLN A 193 2.64 9.40 20.75
N ASN A 194 3.64 8.58 21.09
CA ASN A 194 5.05 8.86 20.81
C ASN A 194 5.32 8.98 19.30
N SER A 195 4.72 8.11 18.49
CA SER A 195 4.83 8.18 17.03
C SER A 195 4.14 9.41 16.43
N ARG A 196 3.04 9.90 17.04
CA ARG A 196 2.36 11.14 16.65
C ARG A 196 3.16 12.36 17.07
N ALA A 197 3.65 12.38 18.31
CA ALA A 197 4.47 13.45 18.85
C ALA A 197 5.77 13.60 18.05
N MET A 198 6.44 12.50 17.72
CA MET A 198 7.64 12.52 16.87
C MET A 198 7.35 13.15 15.50
N ARG A 199 6.28 12.71 14.81
CA ARG A 199 5.87 13.32 13.54
C ARG A 199 5.57 14.81 13.67
N TYR A 200 4.84 15.20 14.71
CA TYR A 200 4.48 16.59 14.95
C TYR A 200 5.73 17.45 15.23
N CYS A 201 6.61 17.01 16.13
CA CYS A 201 7.86 17.69 16.44
C CYS A 201 8.78 17.79 15.21
N THR A 202 8.93 16.71 14.42
CA THR A 202 9.73 16.74 13.19
C THR A 202 9.15 17.70 12.15
N LEU A 203 7.82 17.75 12.01
CA LEU A 203 7.17 18.71 11.11
C LEU A 203 7.37 20.16 11.56
N LEU A 204 7.30 20.42 12.86
CA LEU A 204 7.56 21.74 13.42
C LEU A 204 9.02 22.16 13.25
N ALA A 205 9.97 21.25 13.55
CA ALA A 205 11.40 21.47 13.35
C ALA A 205 11.70 21.77 11.87
N TYR A 206 11.16 20.93 10.97
CA TYR A 206 11.29 21.16 9.54
C TYR A 206 10.73 22.52 9.11
N ALA A 207 9.55 22.90 9.60
CA ALA A 207 8.94 24.17 9.24
C ALA A 207 9.78 25.36 9.73
N ALA A 208 10.37 25.26 10.92
CA ALA A 208 11.27 26.28 11.45
C ALA A 208 12.56 26.37 10.63
N ASP A 209 13.21 25.25 10.33
CA ASP A 209 14.43 25.22 9.53
C ASP A 209 14.17 25.72 8.11
N ALA A 210 13.10 25.25 7.47
CA ALA A 210 12.71 25.69 6.14
C ALA A 210 12.39 27.19 6.07
N ALA A 211 11.83 27.77 7.14
CA ALA A 211 11.61 29.22 7.22
C ALA A 211 12.92 29.99 7.42
N ALA A 212 13.93 29.38 8.04
CA ALA A 212 15.26 29.93 8.25
C ALA A 212 16.25 29.61 7.12
N ALA A 213 15.82 28.87 6.09
CA ALA A 213 16.68 28.39 5.02
C ALA A 213 17.23 29.56 4.19
N ASN A 214 18.53 29.54 3.95
CA ASN A 214 19.28 30.56 3.19
C ASN A 214 20.54 29.94 2.55
N GLU A 215 21.42 30.76 1.97
CA GLU A 215 22.65 30.28 1.32
C GLU A 215 23.61 29.56 2.26
N ASP A 216 23.61 29.95 3.54
CA ASP A 216 24.45 29.39 4.60
C ASP A 216 23.72 28.32 5.42
N HIS A 217 22.38 28.28 5.40
CA HIS A 217 21.56 27.27 6.05
C HIS A 217 20.73 26.47 5.04
N ILE A 218 21.31 25.37 4.57
CA ILE A 218 20.76 24.50 3.54
C ILE A 218 19.83 23.48 4.20
N VAL A 219 18.57 23.46 3.77
CA VAL A 219 17.56 22.52 4.30
C VAL A 219 17.03 21.66 3.16
N LEU A 220 17.35 20.37 3.20
CA LEU A 220 16.98 19.40 2.16
C LEU A 220 15.96 18.39 2.68
N THR A 221 14.99 18.03 1.84
CA THR A 221 14.18 16.82 2.03
C THR A 221 14.53 15.81 0.95
N ILE A 222 14.85 14.58 1.34
CA ILE A 222 15.24 13.52 0.40
C ILE A 222 14.30 12.32 0.49
N ASP A 223 13.92 11.75 -0.65
CA ASP A 223 13.10 10.55 -0.68
C ASP A 223 13.27 9.73 -1.97
N TYR A 224 13.03 8.43 -1.87
CA TYR A 224 12.82 7.57 -3.03
C TYR A 224 11.33 7.44 -3.30
N SER A 225 10.92 7.83 -4.49
CA SER A 225 9.60 7.46 -4.97
C SER A 225 9.46 5.95 -5.18
N GLN A 226 8.21 5.52 -5.34
CA GLN A 226 7.89 4.15 -5.77
C GLN A 226 8.62 3.80 -7.07
N ASN A 227 9.17 2.58 -7.13
CA ASN A 227 9.83 2.10 -8.35
C ASN A 227 8.84 2.12 -9.52
N LEU A 228 9.30 2.69 -10.63
CA LEU A 228 8.62 2.59 -11.91
C LEU A 228 9.16 1.37 -12.65
N THR A 229 8.36 0.85 -13.59
CA THR A 229 8.78 -0.21 -14.51
C THR A 229 8.66 0.26 -15.94
N LEU A 230 9.62 -0.07 -16.78
CA LEU A 230 9.59 0.20 -18.21
C LEU A 230 9.42 -1.11 -19.01
N PRO A 231 8.55 -1.11 -20.03
CA PRO A 231 7.65 -0.02 -20.44
C PRO A 231 6.51 0.23 -19.43
N ASN A 232 6.13 1.50 -19.25
CA ASN A 232 4.98 1.91 -18.43
C ASN A 232 3.83 2.32 -19.36
N LEU A 233 2.85 1.45 -19.54
CA LEU A 233 1.69 1.68 -20.41
C LEU A 233 0.43 1.82 -19.55
N ALA A 234 -0.41 2.82 -19.83
CA ALA A 234 -1.67 3.04 -19.10
C ALA A 234 -2.61 1.82 -19.17
N ASN A 235 -2.58 1.07 -20.27
CA ASN A 235 -3.29 -0.20 -20.47
C ASN A 235 -2.28 -1.34 -20.51
N THR A 236 -1.63 -1.64 -19.37
CA THR A 236 -0.63 -2.71 -19.30
C THR A 236 -1.27 -4.07 -19.65
N PRO A 237 -0.82 -4.76 -20.71
CA PRO A 237 -1.34 -6.08 -21.06
C PRO A 237 -1.09 -7.09 -19.94
N SER A 238 -2.03 -8.02 -19.72
CA SER A 238 -1.92 -9.01 -18.64
C SER A 238 -0.65 -9.87 -18.70
N GLN A 239 -0.09 -10.07 -19.91
CA GLN A 239 1.15 -10.82 -20.10
C GLN A 239 2.36 -10.14 -19.44
N PHE A 240 2.36 -8.81 -19.29
CA PHE A 240 3.48 -8.08 -18.69
C PHE A 240 3.65 -8.38 -17.19
N TYR A 241 2.60 -8.88 -16.51
CA TYR A 241 2.72 -9.33 -15.12
C TYR A 241 3.61 -10.56 -14.94
N PHE A 242 3.83 -11.33 -16.02
CA PHE A 242 4.70 -12.51 -16.02
C PHE A 242 6.09 -12.22 -16.61
N MET A 243 6.36 -10.98 -16.99
CA MET A 243 7.62 -10.55 -17.61
C MET A 243 8.52 -9.84 -16.61
N SER A 244 9.81 -9.98 -16.82
CA SER A 244 10.83 -9.30 -16.03
C SER A 244 11.09 -7.90 -16.60
N LEU A 245 10.25 -6.91 -16.22
CA LEU A 245 10.36 -5.54 -16.74
C LEU A 245 11.56 -4.77 -16.17
N ILE A 246 11.96 -3.68 -16.82
CA ILE A 246 13.09 -2.87 -16.35
C ILE A 246 12.65 -1.99 -15.19
N SER A 247 13.27 -2.17 -14.03
CA SER A 247 13.02 -1.31 -12.88
C SER A 247 13.73 0.04 -13.04
N VAL A 248 13.00 1.11 -12.73
CA VAL A 248 13.47 2.49 -12.73
C VAL A 248 13.25 3.08 -11.35
N SER A 249 14.33 3.61 -10.79
CA SER A 249 14.34 4.30 -9.51
C SER A 249 14.35 5.81 -9.76
N LEU A 250 13.56 6.53 -8.98
CA LEU A 250 13.49 7.98 -8.98
C LEU A 250 13.73 8.46 -7.55
N PHE A 251 14.82 9.20 -7.35
CA PHE A 251 15.20 9.82 -6.10
C PHE A 251 14.98 11.32 -6.20
N GLY A 252 14.31 11.90 -5.21
CA GLY A 252 13.99 13.32 -5.13
C GLY A 252 14.81 14.01 -4.05
N ILE A 253 15.28 15.22 -4.36
CA ILE A 253 15.82 16.17 -3.40
C ILE A 253 15.01 17.45 -3.54
N TYR A 254 14.30 17.81 -2.48
CA TYR A 254 13.68 19.13 -2.35
C TYR A 254 14.59 20.02 -1.54
N ASP A 255 14.81 21.23 -2.02
CA ASP A 255 15.63 22.24 -1.37
C ASP A 255 14.74 23.40 -0.94
N ALA A 256 14.68 23.65 0.37
CA ALA A 256 13.79 24.66 0.93
C ALA A 256 14.27 26.10 0.66
N TYR A 257 15.57 26.32 0.46
CA TYR A 257 16.09 27.65 0.14
C TYR A 257 15.74 28.00 -1.31
N SER A 258 16.16 27.16 -2.25
CA SER A 258 15.92 27.41 -3.68
C SER A 258 14.48 27.12 -4.11
N GLN A 259 13.68 26.46 -3.25
CA GLN A 259 12.32 26.02 -3.54
C GLN A 259 12.23 25.10 -4.77
N ARG A 260 13.31 24.35 -5.06
CA ARG A 260 13.41 23.47 -6.22
C ARG A 260 13.35 22.01 -5.82
N HIS A 261 12.70 21.23 -6.68
CA HIS A 261 12.66 19.78 -6.57
C HIS A 261 13.51 19.16 -7.67
N THR A 262 14.64 18.56 -7.29
CA THR A 262 15.58 17.91 -8.20
C THR A 262 15.34 16.41 -8.20
N HIS A 263 15.27 15.83 -9.39
CA HIS A 263 14.92 14.43 -9.59
C HIS A 263 16.04 13.67 -10.30
N PHE A 264 16.54 12.62 -9.67
CA PHE A 264 17.50 11.69 -10.24
C PHE A 264 16.78 10.45 -10.72
N LEU A 265 16.71 10.27 -12.05
CA LEU A 265 16.09 9.12 -12.69
C LEU A 265 17.18 8.16 -13.18
N TYR A 266 17.14 6.91 -12.72
CA TYR A 266 18.06 5.88 -13.18
C TYR A 266 17.39 4.51 -13.25
N SER A 267 17.81 3.70 -14.23
CA SER A 267 17.37 2.31 -14.32
C SER A 267 18.29 1.40 -13.52
N GLU A 268 17.80 0.19 -13.24
CA GLU A 268 18.57 -0.88 -12.61
C GLU A 268 19.89 -1.23 -13.32
N ARG A 269 20.06 -0.82 -14.59
CA ARG A 269 21.31 -0.94 -15.36
C ARG A 269 22.44 -0.10 -14.78
N LYS A 270 22.10 1.07 -14.23
CA LYS A 270 23.03 1.91 -13.47
C LYS A 270 23.18 1.42 -12.03
N GLY A 271 22.29 0.54 -11.55
CA GLY A 271 22.36 -0.15 -10.26
C GLY A 271 21.05 -0.11 -9.46
N GLY A 272 21.05 -0.76 -8.29
CA GLY A 272 19.87 -0.85 -7.41
C GLY A 272 19.68 0.36 -6.48
N LYS A 273 18.67 0.28 -5.60
CA LYS A 273 18.47 1.19 -4.45
C LYS A 273 19.44 0.85 -3.31
N GLY A 274 19.62 1.79 -2.38
CA GLY A 274 20.49 1.65 -1.21
C GLY A 274 21.41 2.86 -1.05
N SER A 275 22.69 2.63 -0.79
CA SER A 275 23.69 3.70 -0.56
C SER A 275 23.92 4.63 -1.76
N LYS A 276 23.23 4.44 -2.89
CA LYS A 276 23.29 5.37 -4.03
C LYS A 276 22.67 6.74 -3.74
N ALA A 277 21.82 6.85 -2.71
CA ALA A 277 21.39 8.14 -2.19
C ALA A 277 22.59 9.08 -1.98
N ILE A 278 23.71 8.54 -1.48
CA ILE A 278 24.98 9.26 -1.30
C ILE A 278 25.45 9.92 -2.60
N SER A 279 25.54 9.17 -3.70
CA SER A 279 26.04 9.72 -4.97
C SER A 279 25.15 10.84 -5.53
N MET A 280 23.84 10.74 -5.33
CA MET A 280 22.88 11.73 -5.84
C MET A 280 22.88 12.98 -4.97
N VAL A 281 22.93 12.81 -3.64
CA VAL A 281 23.09 13.91 -2.69
C VAL A 281 24.43 14.61 -2.89
N ASN A 282 25.53 13.86 -3.00
CA ASN A 282 26.87 14.41 -3.27
C ASN A 282 26.91 15.21 -4.58
N GLY A 283 26.35 14.62 -5.64
CA GLY A 283 26.28 15.28 -6.94
C GLY A 283 25.40 16.54 -6.90
N TYR A 284 24.32 16.54 -6.11
CA TYR A 284 23.51 17.74 -5.92
C TYR A 284 24.28 18.82 -5.16
N LEU A 285 24.85 18.48 -4.00
CA LEU A 285 25.57 19.42 -3.14
C LEU A 285 26.76 20.05 -3.87
N ARG A 286 27.65 19.25 -4.46
CA ARG A 286 28.84 19.74 -5.17
C ARG A 286 28.55 20.63 -6.37
N ASN A 287 27.39 20.45 -7.02
CA ASN A 287 27.00 21.26 -8.18
C ASN A 287 26.20 22.51 -7.80
N THR A 288 25.72 22.59 -6.56
CA THR A 288 24.80 23.66 -6.12
C THR A 288 25.43 24.57 -5.07
N TYR A 289 26.30 24.03 -4.21
CA TYR A 289 26.88 24.72 -3.06
C TYR A 289 28.39 24.52 -2.98
N ASP A 290 29.12 25.60 -2.72
CA ASP A 290 30.46 25.61 -2.15
C ASP A 290 30.36 25.36 -0.64
N GLY A 291 30.93 24.26 -0.14
CA GLY A 291 30.65 23.73 1.21
C GLY A 291 31.28 24.51 2.38
N GLU A 292 32.05 25.58 2.14
CA GLU A 292 32.74 26.27 3.23
C GLU A 292 31.77 27.07 4.11
N GLY A 293 31.81 26.85 5.43
CA GLY A 293 31.07 27.65 6.42
C GLY A 293 29.56 27.40 6.52
N LYS A 294 29.03 26.36 5.85
CA LYS A 294 27.58 26.15 5.73
C LYS A 294 27.01 25.14 6.73
N HIS A 295 25.74 25.30 7.05
CA HIS A 295 24.93 24.39 7.87
C HIS A 295 23.98 23.58 6.99
N LEU A 296 23.93 22.26 7.17
CA LEU A 296 23.11 21.35 6.37
C LEU A 296 22.09 20.57 7.22
N ALA A 297 20.81 20.87 7.09
CA ALA A 297 19.72 20.07 7.65
C ALA A 297 19.14 19.13 6.59
N VAL A 298 19.05 17.83 6.88
CA VAL A 298 18.49 16.85 5.93
C VAL A 298 17.35 16.07 6.57
N TYR A 299 16.18 16.19 5.98
CA TYR A 299 14.96 15.51 6.36
C TYR A 299 14.71 14.32 5.43
N ALA A 300 14.51 13.14 6.02
CA ALA A 300 14.24 11.92 5.28
C ALA A 300 13.29 11.00 6.06
N ASP A 301 12.60 10.10 5.35
CA ASP A 301 11.81 9.06 5.99
C ASP A 301 12.71 8.07 6.77
N ASN A 302 12.13 7.31 7.71
CA ASN A 302 12.89 6.37 8.55
C ASN A 302 13.16 5.03 7.83
N CYS A 303 13.41 5.05 6.51
CA CYS A 303 13.70 3.84 5.76
C CYS A 303 15.16 3.41 5.95
N GLY A 304 15.43 2.54 6.92
CA GLY A 304 16.78 2.08 7.28
C GLY A 304 17.55 1.36 6.17
N GLY A 305 16.85 0.80 5.17
CA GLY A 305 17.49 0.17 4.00
C GLY A 305 17.90 1.15 2.89
N GLN A 306 17.34 2.36 2.89
CA GLN A 306 17.46 3.30 1.77
C GLN A 306 17.98 4.66 2.23
N ASN A 307 17.17 5.40 2.98
CA ASN A 307 17.44 6.81 3.29
C ASN A 307 18.21 6.99 4.61
N LYS A 308 18.06 6.07 5.58
CA LYS A 308 18.79 6.08 6.87
C LYS A 308 19.73 4.90 7.05
N ASN A 309 20.30 4.39 5.96
CA ASN A 309 21.26 3.31 6.10
C ASN A 309 22.57 3.80 6.72
N ASN A 310 23.35 2.89 7.31
CA ASN A 310 24.61 3.22 7.98
C ASN A 310 25.61 3.93 7.06
N PHE A 311 25.59 3.68 5.75
CA PHE A 311 26.49 4.33 4.79
C PHE A 311 26.07 5.78 4.51
N VAL A 312 24.78 6.07 4.40
CA VAL A 312 24.25 7.44 4.21
C VAL A 312 24.58 8.30 5.42
N ILE A 313 24.39 7.75 6.62
CA ILE A 313 24.77 8.43 7.87
C ILE A 313 26.28 8.70 7.87
N LYS A 314 27.11 7.68 7.62
CA LYS A 314 28.58 7.84 7.53
C LYS A 314 29.03 8.84 6.46
N TYR A 315 28.29 8.98 5.38
CA TYR A 315 28.60 9.96 4.35
C TYR A 315 28.38 11.41 4.82
N PHE A 316 27.24 11.72 5.45
CA PHE A 316 27.03 13.06 6.01
C PHE A 316 28.06 13.40 7.09
N LEU A 317 28.50 12.40 7.83
CA LEU A 317 29.60 12.52 8.79
C LEU A 317 30.95 12.78 8.15
N LEU A 318 31.25 12.09 7.05
CA LEU A 318 32.44 12.34 6.26
C LEU A 318 32.47 13.80 5.81
N LEU A 319 31.34 14.34 5.32
CA LEU A 319 31.25 15.74 4.90
C LEU A 319 31.55 16.72 6.04
N ALA A 320 31.07 16.45 7.25
CA ALA A 320 31.40 17.24 8.42
C ALA A 320 32.88 17.11 8.80
N HIS A 321 33.42 15.88 8.76
CA HIS A 321 34.81 15.62 9.12
C HIS A 321 35.79 16.32 8.18
N ILE A 322 35.52 16.37 6.88
CA ILE A 322 36.39 17.07 5.91
C ILE A 322 36.13 18.58 5.87
N GLY A 323 35.34 19.13 6.80
CA GLY A 323 35.04 20.56 6.87
C GLY A 323 34.13 21.09 5.76
N TYR A 324 33.47 20.21 5.00
CA TYR A 324 32.55 20.62 3.92
C TYR A 324 31.18 21.09 4.43
N PHE A 325 30.88 20.93 5.72
CA PHE A 325 29.77 21.59 6.42
C PHE A 325 30.13 21.73 7.91
N GLU A 326 29.81 22.86 8.53
CA GLU A 326 30.12 23.13 9.95
C GLU A 326 29.20 22.39 10.91
N LYS A 327 27.91 22.27 10.55
CA LYS A 327 26.89 21.60 11.38
C LYS A 327 25.93 20.86 10.47
N TYR A 328 25.48 19.68 10.92
CA TYR A 328 24.41 18.97 10.25
C TYR A 328 23.34 18.55 11.25
N GLN A 329 22.07 18.62 10.83
CA GLN A 329 20.93 18.26 11.68
C GLN A 329 20.28 16.97 11.17
N ILE A 330 20.99 15.88 11.41
CA ILE A 330 20.42 14.52 11.50
C ILE A 330 20.75 13.95 12.90
N PHE A 331 21.86 14.42 13.48
CA PHE A 331 22.38 14.16 14.82
C PHE A 331 23.16 15.40 15.28
N GLU A 332 23.18 15.70 16.58
CA GLU A 332 23.97 16.81 17.11
C GLU A 332 25.43 16.35 17.25
N MET A 333 26.39 17.13 16.73
CA MET A 333 27.82 16.88 16.89
C MET A 333 28.51 18.11 17.49
N SER A 334 29.37 17.86 18.48
CA SER A 334 30.22 18.89 19.09
C SER A 334 31.58 18.92 18.41
N HIS A 335 32.08 20.13 18.16
CA HIS A 335 33.44 20.38 17.67
C HIS A 335 34.53 19.87 18.63
N GLU A 336 34.16 19.62 19.89
CA GLU A 336 35.04 19.13 20.96
C GLU A 336 35.26 17.61 20.91
N TYR A 337 34.39 16.86 20.20
CA TYR A 337 34.45 15.40 20.09
C TYR A 337 34.20 14.93 18.64
N PRO A 338 35.13 15.21 17.70
CA PRO A 338 35.01 14.76 16.32
C PRO A 338 34.87 13.23 16.25
N GLY A 339 33.91 12.75 15.44
CA GLY A 339 33.61 11.33 15.27
C GLY A 339 32.70 10.70 16.34
N ARG A 340 32.22 11.47 17.33
CA ARG A 340 31.21 11.06 18.32
C ARG A 340 29.81 11.50 17.87
N LEU A 341 28.98 10.53 17.49
CA LEU A 341 27.58 10.70 17.13
C LEU A 341 26.68 10.52 18.36
N GLU A 342 25.67 11.36 18.52
CA GLU A 342 24.58 11.14 19.46
C GLU A 342 23.24 10.97 18.72
N CYS A 343 22.64 9.78 18.82
CA CYS A 343 21.35 9.43 18.20
C CYS A 343 20.29 9.23 19.26
N ARG A 344 19.17 9.94 19.19
CA ARG A 344 18.03 9.73 20.10
C ARG A 344 16.94 8.93 19.41
N GLU A 345 16.43 7.91 20.10
CA GLU A 345 15.31 7.10 19.61
C GLU A 345 13.98 7.90 19.62
N SER A 346 13.85 8.89 20.51
CA SER A 346 12.76 9.85 20.55
C SER A 346 13.25 11.23 21.03
N PRO A 347 12.48 12.33 20.84
CA PRO A 347 12.93 13.67 21.23
C PRO A 347 13.33 13.80 22.71
N LEU A 348 12.72 13.00 23.59
CA LEU A 348 12.95 13.01 25.03
C LEU A 348 13.81 11.82 25.51
N ALA A 349 14.21 10.92 24.61
CA ALA A 349 15.05 9.78 24.97
C ALA A 349 16.51 10.24 25.20
N PRO A 350 17.24 9.55 26.10
CA PRO A 350 18.68 9.75 26.22
C PRO A 350 19.39 9.38 24.89
N PRO A 351 20.45 10.11 24.54
CA PRO A 351 21.21 9.85 23.31
C PRO A 351 22.00 8.54 23.39
N VAL A 352 21.96 7.77 22.30
CA VAL A 352 22.84 6.64 22.02
C VAL A 352 24.08 7.17 21.31
N VAL A 353 25.24 6.92 21.90
CA VAL A 353 26.52 7.45 21.42
C VAL A 353 27.20 6.44 20.50
N PHE A 354 27.66 6.86 19.32
CA PHE A 354 28.49 6.05 18.42
C PHE A 354 29.84 6.74 18.17
N TYR A 355 30.93 5.98 18.12
CA TYR A 355 32.24 6.48 17.72
C TYR A 355 32.60 5.90 16.35
N LEU A 356 33.01 6.78 15.43
CA LEU A 356 33.16 6.44 14.02
C LEU A 356 34.60 6.34 13.54
N SER A 357 35.59 6.66 14.37
CA SER A 357 37.00 6.50 14.03
C SER A 357 37.26 5.04 13.65
N ARG A 358 37.71 4.84 12.41
CA ARG A 358 38.20 3.54 11.92
C ARG A 358 39.50 3.78 11.19
N SER A 359 40.44 2.88 11.40
CA SER A 359 41.66 2.79 10.63
C SER A 359 41.37 2.21 9.24
N TYR A 360 42.03 2.77 8.22
CA TYR A 360 42.07 2.26 6.86
C TYR A 360 43.54 2.04 6.49
N ASP A 361 43.88 0.87 5.96
CA ASP A 361 45.28 0.45 5.73
C ASP A 361 46.19 0.56 6.97
N GLY A 362 45.63 0.29 8.16
CA GLY A 362 46.38 0.32 9.42
C GLY A 362 46.74 1.72 9.93
N LYS A 363 46.26 2.78 9.28
CA LYS A 363 46.43 4.18 9.72
C LYS A 363 45.08 4.80 10.02
N GLU A 364 45.06 5.69 11.00
CA GLU A 364 43.90 6.55 11.24
C GLU A 364 43.71 7.47 10.04
N VAL A 365 42.47 7.60 9.57
CA VAL A 365 42.14 8.43 8.40
C VAL A 365 41.88 9.84 8.92
N ASP A 366 42.80 10.76 8.61
CA ASP A 366 42.61 12.19 8.86
C ASP A 366 41.80 12.87 7.74
N GLU A 367 41.46 14.15 7.95
CA GLU A 367 40.60 14.94 7.07
C GLU A 367 41.16 15.03 5.64
N VAL A 368 42.47 15.21 5.53
CA VAL A 368 43.19 15.32 4.24
C VAL A 368 43.09 13.99 3.50
N ARG A 369 43.40 12.87 4.17
CA ARG A 369 43.34 11.55 3.56
C ARG A 369 41.92 11.16 3.17
N ALA A 370 40.93 11.55 3.97
CA ALA A 370 39.52 11.32 3.68
C ALA A 370 39.07 12.07 2.41
N SER A 371 39.50 13.32 2.23
CA SER A 371 39.22 14.10 1.02
C SER A 371 39.85 13.49 -0.23
N GLU A 372 41.14 13.10 -0.15
CA GLU A 372 41.84 12.43 -1.26
C GLU A 372 41.13 11.15 -1.71
N LEU A 373 40.70 10.31 -0.74
CA LEU A 373 39.99 9.07 -1.03
C LEU A 373 38.64 9.33 -1.69
N LEU A 374 37.95 10.41 -1.32
CA LEU A 374 36.66 10.79 -1.91
C LEU A 374 36.83 11.26 -3.36
N ASP A 375 37.89 12.01 -3.66
CA ASP A 375 38.15 12.51 -5.01
C ASP A 375 38.71 11.43 -5.96
N GLN A 376 39.29 10.36 -5.42
CA GLN A 376 39.83 9.22 -6.19
C GLN A 376 38.78 8.15 -6.53
N ILE A 377 37.50 8.33 -6.18
CA ILE A 377 36.45 7.34 -6.46
C ILE A 377 36.23 7.21 -7.98
N THR A 378 36.48 6.02 -8.51
CA THR A 378 36.21 5.70 -9.91
C THR A 378 34.73 5.32 -10.15
N PRO A 379 34.14 5.73 -11.28
CA PRO A 379 32.78 5.32 -11.63
C PRO A 379 32.66 3.80 -11.76
N LEU A 380 31.63 3.22 -11.15
CA LEU A 380 31.32 1.81 -11.34
C LEU A 380 30.94 1.53 -12.80
N PRO A 381 31.38 0.39 -13.38
CA PRO A 381 30.98 0.00 -14.72
C PRO A 381 29.46 -0.22 -14.79
N LEU A 382 28.89 -0.02 -15.98
CA LEU A 382 27.47 -0.30 -16.21
C LEU A 382 27.18 -1.79 -16.01
N ARG A 383 26.07 -2.10 -15.36
CA ARG A 383 25.67 -3.48 -15.16
C ARG A 383 25.14 -4.06 -16.47
N ALA A 384 25.62 -5.25 -16.82
CA ALA A 384 25.06 -6.02 -17.92
C ALA A 384 23.57 -6.30 -17.66
N MET A 385 22.76 -6.26 -18.72
CA MET A 385 21.33 -6.51 -18.61
C MET A 385 21.08 -7.99 -18.35
N ASN A 386 20.14 -8.29 -17.45
CA ASN A 386 19.73 -9.66 -17.20
C ASN A 386 19.22 -10.30 -18.53
N PRO A 387 19.79 -11.44 -18.97
CA PRO A 387 19.40 -12.12 -20.20
C PRO A 387 17.89 -12.35 -20.34
N GLU A 388 17.19 -12.69 -19.26
CA GLU A 388 15.72 -12.86 -19.24
C GLU A 388 15.00 -11.58 -19.69
N LYS A 389 15.45 -10.42 -19.18
CA LYS A 389 14.85 -9.13 -19.50
C LYS A 389 15.09 -8.75 -20.95
N VAL A 390 16.30 -9.02 -21.46
CA VAL A 390 16.63 -8.79 -22.88
C VAL A 390 15.68 -9.61 -23.76
N TYR A 391 15.51 -10.89 -23.43
CA TYR A 391 14.64 -11.79 -24.16
C TYR A 391 13.17 -11.35 -24.09
N ASP A 392 12.64 -11.04 -22.90
CA ASP A 392 11.25 -10.63 -22.71
C ASP A 392 10.93 -9.35 -23.50
N LEU A 393 11.81 -8.34 -23.39
CA LEU A 393 11.62 -7.07 -24.10
C LEU A 393 11.64 -7.28 -25.62
N HIS A 394 12.59 -8.05 -26.14
CA HIS A 394 12.69 -8.28 -27.58
C HIS A 394 11.52 -9.12 -28.10
N LYS A 395 11.20 -10.26 -27.45
CA LYS A 395 10.21 -11.21 -27.95
C LYS A 395 8.78 -10.73 -27.73
N HIS A 396 8.49 -10.15 -26.57
CA HIS A 396 7.11 -9.90 -26.15
C HIS A 396 6.70 -8.43 -26.16
N VAL A 397 7.65 -7.49 -26.16
CA VAL A 397 7.32 -6.04 -26.19
C VAL A 397 7.45 -5.45 -27.59
N VAL A 398 8.51 -5.79 -28.35
CA VAL A 398 8.74 -5.26 -29.72
C VAL A 398 7.54 -5.35 -30.66
N PRO A 399 6.78 -6.46 -30.72
CA PRO A 399 5.64 -6.58 -31.63
C PRO A 399 4.58 -5.48 -31.45
N TYR A 400 4.46 -4.96 -30.22
CA TYR A 400 3.45 -3.97 -29.82
C TYR A 400 3.98 -2.53 -29.83
N LEU A 401 5.28 -2.32 -30.12
CA LEU A 401 5.85 -0.98 -30.21
C LEU A 401 5.54 -0.33 -31.57
N PRO A 402 5.28 0.99 -31.59
CA PRO A 402 5.33 1.78 -32.82
C PRO A 402 6.68 1.59 -33.54
N VAL A 403 6.65 1.63 -34.87
CA VAL A 403 7.81 1.29 -35.71
C VAL A 403 9.04 2.13 -35.37
N GLU A 404 8.85 3.41 -35.04
CA GLU A 404 9.92 4.33 -34.64
C GLU A 404 10.71 3.91 -33.39
N TYR A 405 10.13 3.10 -32.50
CA TYR A 405 10.78 2.67 -31.25
C TYR A 405 11.41 1.28 -31.32
N ARG A 406 11.15 0.51 -32.40
CA ARG A 406 11.62 -0.89 -32.53
C ARG A 406 13.13 -1.01 -32.72
N THR A 407 13.79 0.03 -33.22
CA THR A 407 15.24 0.07 -33.44
C THR A 407 16.02 0.56 -32.22
N HIS A 408 15.33 0.95 -31.13
CA HIS A 408 16.00 1.46 -29.95
C HIS A 408 16.85 0.35 -29.28
N PRO A 409 18.11 0.63 -28.85
CA PRO A 409 19.02 -0.39 -28.29
C PRO A 409 18.47 -1.15 -27.06
N LEU A 410 17.47 -0.59 -26.39
CA LEU A 410 16.70 -1.24 -25.33
C LEU A 410 16.05 -2.57 -25.76
N TYR A 411 15.68 -2.66 -27.04
CA TYR A 411 14.95 -3.76 -27.64
C TYR A 411 15.79 -4.55 -28.65
N ALA A 412 17.11 -4.46 -28.54
CA ALA A 412 18.01 -5.20 -29.44
C ALA A 412 17.76 -6.72 -29.34
N LYS A 413 17.98 -7.42 -30.45
CA LYS A 413 17.90 -8.87 -30.50
C LYS A 413 18.91 -9.49 -29.52
N PRO A 414 18.49 -10.42 -28.63
CA PRO A 414 19.40 -11.10 -27.73
C PRO A 414 20.43 -11.93 -28.51
N SER A 415 21.64 -12.07 -27.96
CA SER A 415 22.64 -13.02 -28.46
C SER A 415 22.18 -14.48 -28.23
N GLU A 416 22.85 -15.44 -28.87
CA GLU A 416 22.59 -16.87 -28.64
C GLU A 416 22.82 -17.23 -27.17
N GLU A 417 23.96 -16.82 -26.59
CA GLU A 417 24.26 -17.01 -25.16
C GLU A 417 23.20 -16.40 -24.22
N GLN A 418 22.70 -15.18 -24.55
CA GLN A 418 21.65 -14.54 -23.75
C GLN A 418 20.31 -15.29 -23.87
N SER A 419 20.01 -15.83 -25.05
CA SER A 419 18.79 -16.60 -25.30
C SER A 419 18.84 -17.93 -24.55
N GLU A 420 19.99 -18.61 -24.53
CA GLU A 420 20.20 -19.85 -23.78
C GLU A 420 20.14 -19.62 -22.26
N ALA A 421 20.76 -18.54 -21.77
CA ALA A 421 20.73 -18.16 -20.36
C ALA A 421 19.30 -17.84 -19.88
N ALA A 422 18.51 -17.13 -20.68
CA ALA A 422 17.11 -16.84 -20.38
C ALA A 422 16.24 -18.12 -20.34
N MET A 423 16.57 -19.13 -21.15
CA MET A 423 15.84 -20.40 -21.19
C MET A 423 16.24 -21.39 -20.08
N THR A 424 17.38 -21.19 -19.41
CA THR A 424 17.91 -22.09 -18.37
C THR A 424 17.73 -21.55 -16.95
N THR A 425 17.63 -20.23 -16.79
CA THR A 425 17.39 -19.56 -15.51
C THR A 425 16.16 -18.68 -15.61
N GLY A 426 15.18 -18.86 -14.71
CA GLY A 426 14.00 -18.00 -14.60
C GLY A 426 12.62 -18.64 -14.88
N PRO A 427 11.52 -17.84 -14.84
CA PRO A 427 10.15 -18.29 -15.09
C PRO A 427 9.92 -18.93 -16.47
N GLN A 428 10.78 -18.62 -17.45
CA GLN A 428 10.73 -19.22 -18.79
C GLN A 428 11.16 -20.69 -18.79
N ALA A 429 12.07 -21.10 -17.89
CA ALA A 429 12.39 -22.51 -17.66
C ALA A 429 11.18 -23.26 -17.09
N LEU A 430 10.41 -22.62 -16.19
CA LEU A 430 9.16 -23.18 -15.65
C LEU A 430 8.07 -23.31 -16.73
N LEU A 431 7.95 -22.37 -17.67
CA LEU A 431 7.01 -22.48 -18.79
C LEU A 431 7.32 -23.66 -19.73
N ARG A 432 8.60 -24.03 -19.93
CA ARG A 432 8.99 -25.25 -20.67
C ARG A 432 8.54 -26.53 -19.95
N THR A 433 8.69 -26.58 -18.62
CA THR A 433 8.23 -27.76 -17.86
C THR A 433 6.72 -27.98 -17.95
N TYR A 434 5.92 -26.93 -18.17
CA TYR A 434 4.48 -27.05 -18.39
C TYR A 434 4.10 -27.39 -19.84
N SER A 435 4.92 -27.06 -20.84
CA SER A 435 4.68 -27.49 -22.23
C SER A 435 5.12 -28.94 -22.50
N ASP A 436 6.08 -29.46 -21.73
CA ASP A 436 6.56 -30.85 -21.85
C ASP A 436 5.68 -31.85 -21.07
N VAL A 437 4.86 -31.36 -20.12
CA VAL A 437 3.80 -32.13 -19.48
C VAL A 437 2.51 -31.87 -20.28
N GLY A 438 2.38 -32.56 -21.41
CA GLY A 438 1.23 -32.44 -22.30
C GLY A 438 -0.10 -32.55 -21.54
N CYS A 439 -0.94 -31.52 -21.71
CA CYS A 439 -2.40 -31.65 -21.58
C CYS A 439 -3.00 -31.84 -22.96
#